data_AF-A0A1W6Q2X8-F1
#
_entry.id   AF-A0A1W6Q2X8-F1
#
_cell.length_a   1.000
_cell.length_b   1.000
_cell.length_c   1.000
_cell.angle_alpha   90.00
_cell.angle_beta   90.00
_cell.angle_gamma   90.00
#
_symmetry.space_group_name_H-M   'P 1'
#
loop_
_entity.id
_entity.type
_entity.pdbx_description
1 polymer ?
#
loop_
_entity_poly.entity_id
_entity_poly.type
_entity_poly.pdbx_seq_one_letter_code
_entity_poly.pdbx_strand_id
1 'polypeptide(L)'
;MNGRLRPIRTKPSAPKRKQTLLLLQREPETPMEMDEPTVVTTWENRTQIIEIMHSAREMSQEFQDLWDKSGGSGRLSQDDTDRLIELLREIGNLNDMLMRLA
;
A
#
# COMPACT_ATOMS: atom_id res chain seq x y z
N MET A 1 -51.84 -14.34 -71.44
CA MET A 1 -51.05 -15.59 -71.45
C MET A 1 -49.57 -15.21 -71.32
N ASN A 2 -48.87 -15.78 -70.32
CA ASN A 2 -47.42 -16.03 -70.14
C ASN A 2 -46.38 -15.11 -70.83
N GLY A 3 -45.31 -14.61 -70.22
CA GLY A 3 -44.58 -14.91 -68.98
C GLY A 3 -43.06 -14.68 -69.19
N ARG A 4 -42.29 -14.56 -68.08
CA ARG A 4 -40.80 -14.47 -67.94
C ARG A 4 -40.14 -13.08 -68.06
N LEU A 5 -39.07 -12.68 -67.35
CA LEU A 5 -38.50 -12.89 -66.00
C LEU A 5 -37.21 -12.01 -65.93
N ARG A 6 -37.09 -11.13 -64.91
CA ARG A 6 -35.86 -10.62 -64.23
C ARG A 6 -34.89 -9.66 -65.01
N PRO A 7 -34.07 -8.80 -64.34
CA PRO A 7 -33.44 -9.02 -63.03
C PRO A 7 -33.62 -7.95 -61.93
N ILE A 8 -33.30 -8.45 -60.74
CA ILE A 8 -33.36 -7.86 -59.42
C ILE A 8 -32.38 -6.70 -59.31
N ARG A 9 -32.88 -5.53 -58.91
CA ARG A 9 -32.04 -4.42 -58.43
C ARG A 9 -31.62 -4.72 -57.00
N THR A 10 -30.45 -5.35 -56.83
CA THR A 10 -29.78 -5.40 -55.54
C THR A 10 -29.31 -3.99 -55.19
N LYS A 11 -29.75 -3.50 -54.03
CA LYS A 11 -29.34 -2.21 -53.48
C LYS A 11 -27.83 -2.26 -53.21
N PRO A 12 -27.03 -1.23 -53.60
CA PRO A 12 -25.65 -1.15 -53.16
C PRO A 12 -25.60 -0.94 -51.65
N SER A 13 -24.71 -1.70 -51.01
CA SER A 13 -24.46 -1.69 -49.58
C SER A 13 -24.09 -0.29 -49.09
N ALA A 14 -24.88 0.25 -48.16
CA ALA A 14 -24.44 1.39 -47.36
C ALA A 14 -23.19 0.98 -46.54
N PRO A 15 -22.18 1.85 -46.38
CA PRO A 15 -21.06 1.55 -45.52
C PRO A 15 -21.60 1.39 -44.09
N LYS A 16 -21.24 0.29 -43.43
CA LYS A 16 -21.48 0.06 -42.00
C LYS A 16 -20.90 1.28 -41.26
N ARG A 17 -21.78 2.22 -40.87
CA ARG A 17 -21.47 3.19 -39.84
C ARG A 17 -21.08 2.37 -38.63
N LYS A 18 -19.78 2.28 -38.35
CA LYS A 18 -19.28 1.87 -37.05
C LYS A 18 -19.90 2.88 -36.09
N GLN A 19 -20.96 2.46 -35.41
CA GLN A 19 -21.44 3.18 -34.24
C GLN A 19 -20.31 3.04 -33.23
N THR A 20 -19.38 3.99 -33.28
CA THR A 20 -18.46 4.21 -32.17
C THR A 20 -19.37 4.63 -31.03
N LEU A 21 -19.75 3.67 -30.20
CA LEU A 21 -20.15 3.92 -28.83
C LEU A 21 -19.11 4.89 -28.28
N LEU A 22 -19.50 6.15 -28.13
CA LEU A 22 -18.83 7.11 -27.26
C LEU A 22 -19.07 6.60 -25.83
N LEU A 23 -18.48 5.44 -25.52
CA LEU A 23 -18.04 5.14 -24.18
C LEU A 23 -17.05 6.27 -23.92
N LEU A 24 -17.43 7.23 -23.09
CA LEU A 24 -16.48 8.01 -22.33
C LEU A 24 -15.52 6.96 -21.75
N GLN A 25 -14.38 6.76 -22.40
CA GLN A 25 -13.24 6.14 -21.78
C GLN A 25 -12.86 7.16 -20.72
N ARG A 26 -13.42 6.99 -19.52
CA ARG A 26 -12.82 7.54 -18.33
C ARG A 26 -11.45 6.90 -18.34
N GLU A 27 -10.43 7.67 -18.71
CA GLU A 27 -9.05 7.27 -18.43
C GLU A 27 -9.06 6.76 -16.98
N PRO A 28 -8.46 5.59 -16.69
CA PRO A 28 -8.36 5.16 -15.31
C PRO A 28 -7.73 6.32 -14.59
N GLU A 29 -8.50 6.99 -13.73
CA GLU A 29 -7.99 8.07 -12.91
C GLU A 29 -6.79 7.44 -12.21
N THR A 30 -5.59 7.92 -12.57
CA THR A 30 -4.36 7.58 -11.86
C THR A 30 -4.72 7.60 -10.39
N PRO A 31 -4.50 6.52 -9.63
CA PRO A 31 -4.87 6.50 -8.23
C PRO A 31 -4.28 7.78 -7.64
N MET A 32 -5.17 8.64 -7.14
CA MET A 32 -4.81 9.90 -6.52
C MET A 32 -3.67 9.55 -5.57
N GLU A 33 -2.46 10.01 -5.88
CA GLU A 33 -1.28 9.77 -5.04
C GLU A 33 -1.69 10.32 -3.68
N MET A 34 -2.04 9.42 -2.76
CA MET A 34 -2.28 9.82 -1.40
C MET A 34 -0.92 10.26 -0.92
N ASP A 35 -0.71 11.57 -0.77
CA ASP A 35 0.47 12.10 -0.09
C ASP A 35 0.62 11.28 1.19
N GLU A 36 1.65 10.43 1.25
CA GLU A 36 1.98 9.73 2.48
C GLU A 36 2.14 10.81 3.57
N PRO A 37 1.58 10.60 4.78
CA PRO A 37 1.65 11.60 5.83
C PRO A 37 3.12 11.98 6.02
N THR A 38 3.48 13.18 5.60
CA THR A 38 4.87 13.62 5.62
C THR A 38 5.14 14.12 7.03
N VAL A 39 5.79 13.29 7.85
CA VAL A 39 6.24 13.70 9.18
C VAL A 39 7.25 14.83 9.03
N VAL A 40 6.85 16.06 9.32
CA VAL A 40 7.76 17.20 9.33
C VAL A 40 8.40 17.30 10.72
N THR A 41 9.71 17.06 10.79
CA THR A 41 10.46 17.31 12.04
C THR A 41 10.60 18.81 12.26
N THR A 42 10.04 19.32 13.35
CA THR A 42 10.06 20.75 13.73
C THR A 42 10.70 20.95 15.10
N TRP A 43 10.85 22.22 15.51
CA TRP A 43 11.37 22.52 16.85
C TRP A 43 10.32 22.24 17.93
N GLU A 44 9.04 22.40 17.59
CA GLU A 44 7.89 22.14 18.46
C GLU A 44 7.73 20.66 18.80
N ASN A 45 8.03 19.75 17.86
CA ASN A 45 7.92 18.30 18.07
C ASN A 45 9.25 17.62 18.48
N ARG A 46 10.35 18.39 18.60
CA ARG A 46 11.69 17.89 18.97
C ARG A 46 11.69 16.99 20.20
N THR A 47 11.05 17.40 21.29
CA THR A 47 11.05 16.64 22.55
C THR A 47 10.41 15.27 22.36
N GLN A 48 9.28 15.21 21.65
CA GLN A 48 8.55 13.97 21.38
C GLN A 48 9.36 13.03 20.47
N ILE A 49 10.06 13.57 19.46
CA ILE A 49 10.96 12.78 18.61
C ILE A 49 12.12 12.20 19.43
N ILE A 50 12.71 12.98 20.35
CA ILE A 50 13.78 12.49 21.23
C ILE A 50 13.29 11.36 22.13
N GLU A 51 12.09 11.49 22.69
CA GLU A 51 11.48 10.44 23.52
C GLU A 51 11.22 9.16 22.71
N ILE A 52 10.68 9.27 21.49
CA ILE A 52 10.49 8.13 20.58
C ILE A 52 11.83 7.44 20.31
N MET A 53 12.88 8.20 20.00
CA MET A 53 14.21 7.65 19.71
C MET A 53 14.86 7.03 20.96
N HIS A 54 14.61 7.58 22.14
CA HIS A 54 15.07 7.00 23.41
C HIS A 54 14.43 5.63 23.65
N SER A 55 13.11 5.54 23.53
CA SER A 55 12.37 4.28 23.68
C SER A 55 12.81 3.24 22.64
N ALA A 56 13.03 3.64 21.39
CA ALA A 56 13.54 2.75 20.34
C ALA A 56 14.91 2.18 20.69
N ARG A 57 15.78 3.00 21.30
CA ARG A 57 17.11 2.58 21.77
C ARG A 57 17.00 1.58 22.93
N GLU A 58 16.14 1.84 23.91
CA GLU A 58 15.93 0.92 25.05
C GLU A 58 15.42 -0.44 24.58
N MET A 59 14.42 -0.46 23.68
CA MET A 59 13.91 -1.71 23.10
C MET A 59 14.96 -2.46 22.28
N SER A 60 15.83 -1.73 21.56
CA SER A 60 16.94 -2.34 20.83
C SER A 60 17.96 -2.99 21.76
N GLN A 61 18.16 -2.41 22.95
CA GLN A 61 19.02 -3.01 23.98
C GLN A 61 18.36 -4.25 24.58
N GLU A 62 17.06 -4.19 24.87
CA GLU A 62 16.33 -5.34 25.39
C GLU A 62 16.35 -6.53 24.41
N PHE A 63 16.21 -6.27 23.11
CA PHE A 63 16.39 -7.28 22.08
C PHE A 63 17.78 -7.94 22.14
N GLN A 64 18.84 -7.15 22.28
CA GLN A 64 20.21 -7.68 22.42
C GLN A 64 20.32 -8.55 23.68
N ASP A 65 19.75 -8.11 24.79
CA ASP A 65 19.79 -8.85 26.05
C ASP A 65 19.03 -10.20 25.95
N LEU A 66 17.88 -10.24 25.27
CA LEU A 66 17.17 -11.48 24.97
C LEU A 66 18.03 -12.41 24.10
N TRP A 67 18.71 -11.84 23.11
CA TRP A 67 19.57 -12.60 22.21
C TRP A 67 20.79 -13.18 22.95
N ASP A 68 21.44 -12.40 23.81
CA ASP A 68 22.59 -12.83 24.59
C ASP A 68 22.21 -13.89 25.64
N LYS A 69 21.03 -13.76 26.26
CA LYS A 69 20.46 -14.76 27.19
C LYS A 69 20.20 -16.12 26.54
N SER A 70 20.02 -16.18 25.22
CA SER A 70 19.90 -17.45 24.49
C SER A 70 21.17 -18.33 24.54
N GLY A 71 22.24 -17.83 25.17
CA GLY A 71 23.43 -18.61 25.51
C GLY A 71 24.24 -19.01 24.29
N GLY A 72 24.15 -18.26 23.19
CA GLY A 72 24.87 -18.56 21.94
C GLY A 72 24.36 -19.81 21.21
N SER A 73 23.26 -20.42 21.67
CA SER A 73 22.62 -21.56 21.01
C SER A 73 21.89 -21.17 19.71
N GLY A 74 21.71 -19.87 19.47
CA GLY A 74 21.01 -19.31 18.32
C GLY A 74 19.50 -19.55 18.37
N ARG A 75 18.95 -19.93 19.53
CA ARG A 75 17.53 -20.22 19.72
C ARG A 75 17.02 -19.51 20.96
N LEU A 76 16.03 -18.64 20.77
CA LEU A 76 15.27 -18.05 21.86
C LEU A 76 14.39 -19.12 22.53
N SER A 77 14.21 -19.02 23.84
CA SER A 77 13.15 -19.79 24.52
C SER A 77 11.77 -19.31 24.04
N GLN A 78 10.71 -20.05 24.37
CA GLN A 78 9.35 -19.61 24.04
C GLN A 78 9.04 -18.27 24.71
N ASP A 79 9.37 -18.13 25.99
CA ASP A 79 9.18 -16.88 26.75
C ASP A 79 9.95 -15.71 26.12
N ASP A 80 11.20 -15.93 25.69
CA ASP A 80 11.99 -14.90 25.01
C ASP A 80 11.43 -14.56 23.62
N THR A 81 10.82 -15.54 22.94
CA THR A 81 10.15 -15.34 21.65
C THR A 81 8.88 -14.53 21.81
N ASP A 82 8.10 -14.80 22.86
CA ASP A 82 6.90 -14.02 23.18
C ASP A 82 7.29 -12.57 23.50
N ARG A 83 8.36 -12.37 24.27
CA ARG A 83 8.89 -11.03 24.55
C ARG A 83 9.40 -10.31 23.30
N LEU A 84 10.05 -11.03 22.37
CA LEU A 84 10.46 -10.46 21.07
C LEU A 84 9.25 -9.95 20.26
N ILE A 85 8.14 -10.70 20.26
CA ILE A 85 6.92 -10.29 19.56
C ILE A 85 6.32 -9.02 20.19
N GLU A 86 6.34 -8.91 21.52
CA GLU A 86 5.93 -7.70 22.22
C GLU A 86 6.79 -6.49 21.84
N LEU A 87 8.13 -6.63 21.86
CA LEU A 87 9.05 -5.57 21.45
C LEU A 87 8.78 -5.08 20.03
N LEU A 88 8.52 -5.99 19.09
CA LEU A 88 8.19 -5.61 17.71
C LEU A 88 6.87 -4.83 17.62
N ARG A 89 5.86 -5.18 18.44
CA ARG A 89 4.61 -4.41 18.52
C ARG A 89 4.85 -3.03 19.11
N GLU A 90 5.66 -2.92 20.15
CA GLU A 90 6.02 -1.65 20.78
C GLU A 90 6.79 -0.73 19.80
N ILE A 91 7.72 -1.27 19.01
CA ILE A 91 8.38 -0.54 17.91
C ILE A 91 7.36 -0.07 16.86
N GLY A 92 6.39 -0.92 16.51
CA GLY A 92 5.29 -0.53 15.62
C GLY A 92 4.49 0.66 16.18
N ASN A 93 4.19 0.65 17.48
CA ASN A 93 3.52 1.76 18.14
C ASN A 93 4.35 3.05 18.13
N LEU A 94 5.68 2.96 18.23
CA LEU A 94 6.55 4.15 18.09
C LEU A 94 6.47 4.75 16.69
N ASN A 95 6.39 3.91 15.65
CA ASN A 95 6.18 4.39 14.29
C ASN A 95 4.83 5.12 14.17
N ASP A 96 3.76 4.55 14.73
CA ASP A 96 2.45 5.22 14.75
C ASP A 96 2.48 6.54 15.53
N MET A 97 3.22 6.60 16.64
CA MET A 97 3.42 7.85 17.39
C MET A 97 4.14 8.90 16.55
N LEU A 98 5.19 8.50 15.81
CA LEU A 98 5.91 9.39 14.90
C LEU A 98 5.00 9.91 13.78
N MET A 99 4.18 9.03 13.19
CA MET A 99 3.23 9.39 12.14
C MET A 99 2.12 10.34 12.61
N ARG A 100 1.78 10.34 13.91
CA ARG A 100 0.83 11.31 14.50
C ARG A 100 1.42 12.72 14.68
N LEU A 101 2.73 12.88 14.48
CA LEU A 101 3.38 14.20 14.49
C LEU A 101 3.31 14.90 13.13
N ALA A 102 2.87 14.20 12.08
CA ALA A 102 2.65 14.74 10.74
C ALA A 102 1.40 15.61 10.65
#